data_AF-A0A667YNC0-F1
#
_entry.id   AF-A0A667YNC0-F1
#
_cell.length_a   1.000
_cell.length_b   1.000
_cell.length_c   1.000
_cell.angle_alpha   90.00
_cell.angle_beta   90.00
_cell.angle_gamma   90.00
#
_symmetry.space_group_name_H-M   'P 1'
#
loop_
_entity.id
_entity.type
_entity.pdbx_description
1 polymer ?
#
loop_
_entity_poly.entity_id
_entity_poly.type
_entity_poly.pdbx_seq_one_letter_code
_entity_poly.pdbx_strand_id
1 'polypeptide(L)'
;KSTGALISDKDRELETLRNEIAVLRGENAMAKTLQSAVETLERDKAQLQSRVHSLEQRLMGTQASEGEDREAINFLNSVIVDLQRKNEELKIKLKKMALAELGEGVSKREKKAPPRLFCDICDCFDLHDTEDCPTQAQSPDSVPHSTYHGNPADERPYCDICEAFGHATESCNDDQTF
;
A
#
# COMPACT_ATOMS: atom_id res chain seq x y z
N LYS A 1 -93.66 -41.77 57.23
CA LYS A 1 -92.86 -42.15 56.03
C LYS A 1 -92.33 -40.94 55.24
N SER A 2 -92.88 -39.73 55.37
CA SER A 2 -92.48 -38.54 54.59
C SER A 2 -91.14 -37.90 55.00
N THR A 3 -90.78 -37.94 56.28
CA THR A 3 -89.57 -37.27 56.81
C THR A 3 -88.26 -37.88 56.32
N GLY A 4 -88.19 -39.19 56.12
CA GLY A 4 -86.96 -39.86 55.65
C GLY A 4 -86.59 -39.52 54.21
N ALA A 5 -87.59 -39.34 53.33
CA ALA A 5 -87.36 -38.94 51.94
C ALA A 5 -86.81 -37.50 51.84
N LEU A 6 -87.39 -36.57 52.62
CA LEU A 6 -86.92 -35.18 52.68
C LEU A 6 -85.50 -35.05 53.23
N ILE A 7 -85.09 -35.93 54.17
CA ILE A 7 -83.72 -35.94 54.69
C ILE A 7 -82.76 -36.43 53.61
N SER A 8 -83.09 -37.52 52.90
CA SER A 8 -82.27 -38.04 51.81
C SER A 8 -82.08 -37.04 50.66
N ASP A 9 -83.10 -36.27 50.31
CA ASP A 9 -83.00 -35.24 49.27
C ASP A 9 -82.05 -34.11 49.69
N LYS A 10 -82.15 -33.66 50.94
CA LYS A 10 -81.23 -32.66 51.51
C LYS A 10 -79.80 -33.16 51.60
N ASP A 11 -79.59 -34.42 51.95
CA ASP A 11 -78.25 -35.02 51.98
C ASP A 11 -77.63 -35.08 50.58
N ARG A 12 -78.43 -35.38 49.55
CA ARG A 12 -77.99 -35.35 48.15
C ARG A 12 -77.62 -33.93 47.70
N GLU A 13 -78.44 -32.95 48.06
CA GLU A 13 -78.18 -31.54 47.75
C GLU A 13 -76.90 -31.03 48.43
N LEU A 14 -76.71 -31.36 49.72
CA LEU A 14 -75.50 -31.04 50.45
C LEU A 14 -74.26 -31.65 49.79
N GLU A 15 -74.35 -32.90 49.32
CA GLU A 15 -73.24 -33.54 48.63
C GLU A 15 -72.93 -32.89 47.28
N THR A 16 -73.96 -32.47 46.52
CA THR A 16 -73.74 -31.71 45.29
C THR A 16 -73.07 -30.36 45.55
N LEU A 17 -73.50 -29.61 46.57
CA LEU A 17 -72.89 -28.34 46.94
C LEU A 17 -71.45 -28.51 47.44
N ARG A 18 -71.15 -29.59 48.17
CA ARG A 18 -69.78 -29.90 48.59
C ARG A 18 -68.86 -30.14 47.40
N ASN A 19 -69.33 -30.90 46.42
CA ASN A 19 -68.57 -31.16 45.19
C ASN A 19 -68.34 -29.88 44.39
N GLU A 20 -69.36 -29.03 44.27
CA GLU A 20 -69.23 -27.72 43.60
C GLU A 20 -68.22 -26.81 44.31
N ILE A 21 -68.25 -26.75 45.65
CA ILE A 21 -67.26 -26.00 46.43
C ILE A 21 -65.84 -26.55 46.20
N ALA A 22 -65.68 -27.86 46.10
CA ALA A 22 -64.38 -28.47 45.83
C ALA A 22 -63.85 -28.08 44.45
N VAL A 23 -64.70 -28.09 43.42
CA VAL A 23 -64.35 -27.64 42.06
C VAL A 23 -63.99 -26.16 42.05
N LEU A 24 -64.83 -25.29 42.62
CA LEU A 24 -64.59 -23.84 42.67
C LEU A 24 -63.28 -23.50 43.40
N ARG A 25 -62.92 -24.25 44.44
CA ARG A 25 -61.62 -24.08 45.12
C ARG A 25 -60.45 -24.46 44.21
N GLY A 26 -60.59 -25.53 43.43
CA GLY A 26 -59.58 -25.93 42.43
C GLY A 26 -59.41 -24.87 41.34
N GLU A 27 -60.52 -24.38 40.79
CA GLU A 27 -60.51 -23.30 39.79
C GLU A 27 -59.90 -22.02 40.34
N ASN A 28 -60.21 -21.64 41.58
CA ASN A 28 -59.63 -20.45 42.22
C ASN A 28 -58.11 -20.59 42.41
N ALA A 29 -57.63 -21.78 42.78
CA ALA A 29 -56.19 -22.04 42.88
C ALA A 29 -55.49 -21.92 41.51
N MET A 30 -56.11 -22.43 40.45
CA MET A 30 -55.61 -22.28 39.08
C MET A 30 -55.62 -20.81 38.64
N ALA A 31 -56.70 -20.07 38.92
CA ALA A 31 -56.82 -18.64 38.60
C ALA A 31 -55.71 -17.82 39.27
N LYS A 32 -55.38 -18.09 40.55
CA LYS A 32 -54.27 -17.44 41.25
C LYS A 32 -52.92 -17.74 40.59
N THR A 33 -52.71 -18.98 40.16
CA THR A 33 -51.47 -19.37 39.46
C THR A 33 -51.33 -18.64 38.14
N LEU A 34 -52.41 -18.56 37.36
CA LEU A 34 -52.46 -17.81 36.10
C LEU A 34 -52.22 -16.32 36.33
N GLN A 35 -52.83 -15.73 37.37
CA GLN A 35 -52.61 -14.34 37.72
C GLN A 35 -51.13 -14.04 38.00
N SER A 36 -50.46 -14.87 38.82
CA SER A 36 -49.02 -14.71 39.08
C SER A 36 -48.16 -14.87 37.82
N ALA A 37 -48.54 -15.77 36.91
CA ALA A 37 -47.86 -15.94 35.64
C ALA A 37 -48.02 -14.69 34.74
N VAL A 38 -49.24 -14.13 34.65
CA VAL A 38 -49.51 -12.90 33.89
C VAL A 38 -48.70 -11.73 34.44
N GLU A 39 -48.69 -11.52 35.75
CA GLU A 39 -47.89 -10.46 36.37
C GLU A 39 -46.39 -10.60 36.06
N THR A 40 -45.89 -11.84 36.00
CA THR A 40 -44.49 -12.11 35.64
C THR A 40 -44.21 -11.74 34.19
N LEU A 41 -45.09 -12.16 33.27
CA LEU A 41 -44.99 -11.82 31.85
C LEU A 41 -45.09 -10.30 31.60
N GLU A 42 -45.92 -9.59 32.37
CA GLU A 42 -46.02 -8.13 32.27
C GLU A 42 -44.72 -7.43 32.70
N ARG A 43 -44.07 -7.91 33.77
CA ARG A 43 -42.76 -7.41 34.19
C ARG A 43 -41.69 -7.69 33.13
N ASP A 44 -41.65 -8.90 32.60
CA ASP A 44 -40.69 -9.29 31.55
C ASP A 44 -40.89 -8.48 30.28
N LYS A 45 -42.15 -8.26 29.87
CA LYS A 45 -42.49 -7.40 28.74
C LYS A 45 -41.97 -5.97 28.94
N ALA A 46 -42.18 -5.37 30.12
CA ALA A 46 -41.69 -4.03 30.42
C ALA A 46 -40.15 -3.96 30.37
N GLN A 47 -39.46 -4.96 30.91
CA GLN A 47 -38.00 -5.05 30.84
C GLN A 47 -37.50 -5.18 29.39
N LEU A 48 -38.13 -6.03 28.59
CA LEU A 48 -37.79 -6.20 27.18
C LEU A 48 -38.03 -4.91 26.38
N GLN A 49 -39.14 -4.23 26.62
CA GLN A 49 -39.42 -2.95 25.98
C GLN A 49 -38.35 -1.89 26.31
N SER A 50 -37.92 -1.80 27.57
CA SER A 50 -36.83 -0.90 27.96
C SER A 50 -35.51 -1.23 27.26
N ARG A 51 -35.17 -2.53 27.15
CA ARG A 51 -33.96 -2.98 26.44
C ARG A 51 -34.01 -2.66 24.96
N VAL A 52 -35.14 -2.91 24.31
CA VAL A 52 -35.34 -2.56 22.88
C VAL A 52 -35.15 -1.07 22.68
N HIS A 53 -35.78 -0.23 23.49
CA HIS A 53 -35.65 1.22 23.38
C HIS A 53 -34.19 1.70 23.54
N SER A 54 -33.45 1.13 24.50
CA SER A 54 -32.02 1.43 24.67
C SER A 54 -31.17 1.01 23.48
N LEU A 55 -31.45 -0.16 22.90
CA LEU A 55 -30.75 -0.65 21.71
C LEU A 55 -31.04 0.21 20.48
N GLU A 56 -32.31 0.60 20.28
CA GLU A 56 -32.70 1.51 19.20
C GLU A 56 -31.99 2.85 19.31
N GLN A 57 -31.92 3.44 20.51
CA GLN A 57 -31.23 4.70 20.72
C GLN A 57 -29.72 4.61 20.41
N ARG A 58 -29.07 3.50 20.80
CA ARG A 58 -27.67 3.25 20.48
C ARG A 58 -27.46 3.09 18.97
N LEU A 59 -28.34 2.35 18.30
CA LEU A 59 -28.27 2.13 16.86
C LEU A 59 -28.38 3.45 16.09
N MET A 60 -29.33 4.31 16.45
CA MET A 60 -29.47 5.64 15.85
C MET A 60 -28.23 6.51 16.06
N GLY A 61 -27.65 6.47 17.27
CA GLY A 61 -26.40 7.18 17.57
C GLY A 61 -25.23 6.72 16.69
N THR A 62 -25.08 5.42 16.48
CA THR A 62 -24.03 4.87 15.61
C THR A 62 -24.26 5.19 14.14
N GLN A 63 -25.51 5.13 13.65
CA GLN A 63 -25.81 5.48 12.26
C GLN A 63 -25.56 6.96 11.96
N ALA A 64 -25.79 7.84 12.93
CA ALA A 64 -25.47 9.26 12.78
C ALA A 64 -23.95 9.48 12.62
N SER A 65 -23.13 8.83 13.46
CA SER A 65 -21.66 8.92 13.33
C SER A 65 -21.13 8.29 12.04
N GLU A 66 -21.66 7.12 11.65
CA GLU A 66 -21.27 6.46 10.39
C GLU A 66 -21.65 7.30 9.16
N GLY A 67 -22.73 8.07 9.23
CA GLY A 67 -23.12 9.01 8.17
C GLY A 67 -22.10 10.12 7.97
N GLU A 68 -21.69 10.77 9.06
CA GLU A 68 -20.67 11.84 9.04
C GLU A 68 -19.32 11.33 8.53
N ASP A 69 -18.87 10.16 9.02
CA ASP A 69 -17.64 9.52 8.56
C ASP A 69 -17.69 9.18 7.06
N ARG A 70 -18.84 8.69 6.59
CA ARG A 70 -19.04 8.35 5.18
C ARG A 70 -19.03 9.59 4.28
N GLU A 71 -19.61 10.70 4.73
CA GLU A 71 -19.55 11.98 4.02
C GLU A 71 -18.10 12.52 3.95
N ALA A 72 -17.35 12.44 5.05
CA ALA A 72 -15.94 12.81 5.08
C ALA A 72 -15.10 11.96 4.12
N ILE A 73 -15.32 10.63 4.09
CA ILE A 73 -14.65 9.72 3.14
C ILE A 73 -14.96 10.10 1.69
N ASN A 74 -16.22 10.39 1.37
CA ASN A 74 -16.62 10.79 0.02
C ASN A 74 -15.95 12.10 -0.41
N PHE A 75 -15.89 13.09 0.48
CA PHE A 75 -15.19 14.35 0.23
C PHE A 75 -13.70 14.12 -0.04
N LEU A 76 -13.03 13.34 0.80
CA LEU A 76 -11.61 13.01 0.62
C LEU A 76 -11.35 12.29 -0.70
N ASN A 77 -12.21 11.35 -1.09
CA ASN A 77 -12.11 10.66 -2.37
C ASN A 77 -12.22 11.63 -3.55
N SER A 78 -13.12 12.62 -3.49
CA SER A 78 -13.24 13.68 -4.49
C SER A 78 -11.93 14.49 -4.60
N VAL A 79 -11.37 14.91 -3.46
CA VAL A 79 -10.11 15.66 -3.40
C VAL A 79 -8.94 14.84 -3.96
N ILE A 80 -8.87 13.54 -3.62
CA ILE A 80 -7.83 12.64 -4.11
C ILE A 80 -7.89 12.54 -5.64
N VAL A 81 -9.08 12.35 -6.22
CA VAL A 81 -9.26 12.28 -7.68
C VAL A 81 -8.81 13.57 -8.35
N ASP A 82 -9.18 14.74 -7.80
CA ASP A 82 -8.78 16.04 -8.33
C ASP A 82 -7.26 16.27 -8.25
N LEU A 83 -6.63 15.88 -7.14
CA LEU A 83 -5.18 15.98 -6.95
C LEU A 83 -4.42 15.01 -7.87
N GLN A 84 -4.93 13.80 -8.05
CA GLN A 84 -4.34 12.84 -9.00
C GLN A 84 -4.40 13.36 -10.44
N ARG A 85 -5.53 13.94 -10.85
CA ARG A 85 -5.66 14.60 -12.17
C ARG A 85 -4.66 15.74 -12.34
N LYS A 86 -4.57 16.65 -11.36
CA LYS A 86 -3.60 17.75 -11.38
C LYS A 86 -2.16 17.25 -11.44
N ASN A 87 -1.83 16.22 -10.67
CA ASN A 87 -0.50 15.62 -10.71
C ASN A 87 -0.18 15.04 -12.09
N GLU A 88 -1.14 14.39 -12.75
CA GLU A 88 -0.93 13.87 -14.10
C GLU A 88 -0.78 15.01 -15.13
N GLU A 89 -1.59 16.06 -15.04
CA GLU A 89 -1.45 17.25 -15.87
C GLU A 89 -0.07 17.92 -15.70
N LEU A 90 0.41 18.03 -14.45
CA LEU A 90 1.73 18.58 -14.15
C LEU A 90 2.85 17.68 -14.69
N LYS A 91 2.73 16.35 -14.56
CA LYS A 91 3.68 15.40 -15.17
C LYS A 91 3.73 15.55 -16.68
N ILE A 92 2.59 15.72 -17.35
CA ILE A 92 2.54 15.95 -18.81
C ILE A 92 3.23 17.27 -19.17
N LYS A 93 2.97 18.35 -18.43
CA LYS A 93 3.62 19.65 -18.64
C LYS A 93 5.14 19.56 -18.47
N LEU A 94 5.61 18.88 -17.41
CA LEU A 94 7.04 18.64 -17.18
C LEU A 94 7.67 17.87 -18.34
N LYS A 95 7.04 16.78 -18.80
CA LYS A 95 7.52 16.03 -19.98
C LYS A 95 7.58 16.90 -21.23
N LYS A 96 6.58 17.74 -21.46
CA LYS A 96 6.56 18.66 -22.62
C LYS A 96 7.67 19.71 -22.55
N MET A 97 7.93 20.28 -21.38
CA MET A 97 9.03 21.24 -21.18
C MET A 97 10.39 20.56 -21.38
N ALA A 98 10.60 19.36 -20.82
CA ALA A 98 11.82 18.59 -21.04
C ALA A 98 12.02 18.21 -22.51
N LEU A 99 10.94 17.84 -23.22
CA LEU A 99 11.00 17.58 -24.67
C LEU A 99 11.21 18.85 -25.49
N ALA A 100 10.76 20.02 -25.03
CA ALA A 100 11.03 21.30 -25.67
C ALA A 100 12.51 21.70 -25.50
N GLU A 101 13.12 21.43 -24.36
CA GLU A 101 14.56 21.60 -24.13
C GLU A 101 15.41 20.60 -24.95
N LEU A 102 14.90 19.41 -25.22
CA LEU A 102 15.52 18.40 -26.11
C LEU A 102 15.08 18.54 -27.59
N GLY A 103 14.21 19.52 -27.88
CA GLY A 103 13.40 19.63 -29.09
C GLY A 103 13.96 20.53 -30.19
N GLU A 104 15.20 20.97 -30.08
CA GLU A 104 15.97 21.56 -31.19
C GLU A 104 17.15 20.65 -31.64
N GLY A 105 17.09 19.35 -31.34
CA GLY A 105 18.29 18.50 -31.44
C GLY A 105 18.27 17.29 -32.38
N VAL A 106 17.11 16.77 -32.83
CA VAL A 106 17.10 15.48 -33.55
C VAL A 106 15.98 15.42 -34.60
N SER A 107 16.27 15.86 -35.84
CA SER A 107 15.76 15.30 -37.12
C SER A 107 16.01 16.22 -38.33
N LYS A 108 17.17 16.89 -38.40
CA LYS A 108 17.80 17.11 -39.70
C LYS A 108 19.13 16.36 -39.65
N ARG A 109 19.34 15.48 -40.63
CA ARG A 109 20.70 15.17 -41.08
C ARG A 109 21.26 16.44 -41.70
N GLU A 110 21.56 17.44 -40.88
CA GLU A 110 22.56 18.43 -41.24
C GLU A 110 23.85 17.64 -41.27
N LYS A 111 24.49 17.60 -42.43
CA LYS A 111 25.90 17.26 -42.52
C LYS A 111 26.58 18.29 -41.63
N LYS A 112 26.77 17.96 -40.35
CA LYS A 112 27.61 18.77 -39.46
C LYS A 112 28.90 18.93 -40.24
N ALA A 113 29.27 20.19 -40.50
CA ALA A 113 30.55 20.46 -41.14
C ALA A 113 31.60 19.66 -40.35
N PRO A 114 32.54 18.99 -41.05
CA PRO A 114 33.59 18.25 -40.36
C PRO A 114 34.19 19.16 -39.27
N PRO A 115 34.49 18.62 -38.07
CA PRO A 115 35.06 19.41 -36.98
C PRO A 115 36.20 20.29 -37.50
N ARG A 116 36.17 21.58 -37.17
CA ARG A 116 37.25 22.50 -37.57
C ARG A 116 38.53 22.02 -36.91
N LEU A 117 39.53 21.71 -37.72
CA LEU A 117 40.85 21.35 -37.24
C LEU A 117 41.50 22.61 -36.68
N PHE A 118 42.08 22.54 -35.49
CA PHE A 118 42.83 23.64 -34.89
C PHE A 118 44.08 23.04 -34.27
N CYS A 119 45.23 23.55 -34.66
CA CYS A 119 46.49 23.15 -34.06
C CYS A 119 46.91 24.19 -33.04
N ASP A 120 46.95 23.78 -31.78
CA ASP A 120 47.37 24.58 -30.62
C ASP A 120 48.89 24.83 -30.58
N ILE A 121 49.68 24.13 -31.39
CA ILE A 121 51.14 24.34 -31.50
C ILE A 121 51.45 25.56 -32.39
N CYS A 122 50.75 25.74 -33.50
CA CYS A 122 50.97 26.83 -34.49
C CYS A 122 49.93 27.95 -34.45
N ASP A 123 48.88 27.82 -33.61
CA ASP A 123 47.69 28.67 -33.59
C ASP A 123 47.02 28.84 -34.98
N CYS A 124 47.00 27.75 -35.77
CA CYS A 124 46.49 27.76 -37.14
C CYS A 124 45.21 26.92 -37.29
N PHE A 125 44.19 27.51 -37.90
CA PHE A 125 42.87 26.88 -38.11
C PHE A 125 42.79 26.21 -39.49
N ASP A 126 42.04 25.11 -39.55
CA ASP A 126 41.57 24.38 -40.73
C ASP A 126 42.67 23.79 -41.65
N LEU A 127 43.94 23.82 -41.23
CA LEU A 127 45.08 23.27 -42.00
C LEU A 127 45.48 21.86 -41.54
N HIS A 128 45.79 21.70 -40.25
CA HIS A 128 46.15 20.45 -39.60
C HIS A 128 45.67 20.46 -38.14
N ASP A 129 45.55 19.29 -37.54
CA ASP A 129 45.43 19.13 -36.09
C ASP A 129 46.83 19.12 -35.44
N THR A 130 46.89 19.28 -34.13
CA THR A 130 48.11 19.19 -33.30
C THR A 130 49.00 18.01 -33.68
N GLU A 131 48.42 16.83 -33.90
CA GLU A 131 49.15 15.59 -34.24
C GLU A 131 49.92 15.65 -35.58
N ASP A 132 49.42 16.44 -36.53
CA ASP A 132 49.98 16.58 -37.89
C ASP A 132 50.81 17.87 -38.04
N CYS A 133 51.12 18.52 -36.92
CA CYS A 133 51.81 19.79 -36.96
C CYS A 133 53.26 19.63 -37.46
N PRO A 134 53.69 20.31 -38.53
CA PRO A 134 55.06 20.18 -39.04
C PRO A 134 56.12 20.74 -38.06
N THR A 135 55.71 21.56 -37.10
CA THR A 135 56.55 21.97 -35.97
C THR A 135 56.59 20.95 -34.83
N GLN A 136 55.69 19.96 -34.82
CA GLN A 136 55.80 18.72 -34.04
C GLN A 136 56.85 17.79 -34.68
N ALA A 137 58.02 18.35 -34.97
CA ALA A 137 59.16 17.57 -35.44
C ALA A 137 59.39 16.43 -34.45
N GLN A 138 59.25 15.18 -34.92
CA GLN A 138 59.68 14.02 -34.14
C GLN A 138 61.15 14.26 -33.78
N SER A 139 61.40 14.51 -32.50
CA SER A 139 62.78 14.58 -32.03
C SER A 139 63.44 13.22 -32.33
N PRO A 140 64.66 13.22 -32.88
CA PRO A 140 65.39 11.97 -33.16
C PRO A 140 65.73 11.18 -31.88
N ASP A 141 65.43 11.74 -30.70
CA ASP A 141 65.56 11.12 -29.37
C ASP A 141 64.25 10.52 -28.82
N SER A 142 63.22 10.38 -29.65
CA SER A 142 62.02 9.64 -29.24
C SER A 142 62.38 8.17 -28.98
N VAL A 143 62.16 7.73 -27.73
CA VAL A 143 62.40 6.36 -27.29
C VAL A 143 61.67 5.42 -28.25
N PRO A 144 62.35 4.43 -28.85
CA PRO A 144 61.72 3.56 -29.85
C PRO A 144 60.44 2.97 -29.28
N HIS A 145 59.34 3.08 -30.04
CA HIS A 145 58.09 2.45 -29.67
C HIS A 145 58.33 0.96 -29.40
N SER A 146 57.71 0.46 -28.34
CA SER A 146 57.82 -0.94 -27.89
C SER A 146 57.68 -1.92 -29.06
N THR A 147 58.73 -2.69 -29.35
CA THR A 147 58.76 -3.75 -30.38
C THR A 147 58.12 -5.06 -29.92
N TYR A 148 57.25 -5.01 -28.90
CA TYR A 148 56.60 -6.19 -28.35
C TYR A 148 55.50 -6.69 -29.30
N HIS A 149 55.77 -7.80 -29.99
CA HIS A 149 54.82 -8.50 -30.86
C HIS A 149 54.09 -9.62 -30.11
N GLY A 150 53.41 -9.27 -29.02
CA GLY A 150 52.55 -10.21 -28.28
C GLY A 150 51.21 -10.44 -28.98
N ASN A 151 50.57 -11.56 -28.65
CA ASN A 151 49.17 -11.78 -29.00
C ASN A 151 48.29 -10.75 -28.26
N PRO A 152 47.40 -10.00 -28.95
CA PRO A 152 46.53 -9.00 -28.31
C PRO A 152 45.59 -9.57 -27.23
N ALA A 153 45.34 -10.88 -27.25
CA ALA A 153 44.52 -11.54 -26.25
C ALA A 153 45.27 -11.83 -24.93
N ASP A 154 46.59 -11.76 -24.94
CA ASP A 154 47.44 -12.07 -23.78
C ASP A 154 47.96 -10.78 -23.14
N GLU A 155 47.80 -10.65 -21.84
CA GLU A 155 48.30 -9.51 -21.09
C GLU A 155 49.83 -9.53 -21.06
N ARG A 156 50.45 -8.39 -21.42
CA ARG A 156 51.90 -8.27 -21.43
C ARG A 156 52.41 -8.34 -19.98
N PRO A 157 53.38 -9.22 -19.65
CA PRO A 157 53.94 -9.29 -18.31
C PRO A 157 54.53 -7.94 -17.89
N TYR A 158 54.03 -7.40 -16.79
CA TYR A 158 54.50 -6.19 -16.14
C TYR A 158 54.87 -6.49 -14.69
N CYS A 159 55.94 -5.87 -14.22
CA CYS A 159 56.40 -5.98 -12.85
C CYS A 159 56.17 -4.66 -12.12
N ASP A 160 55.33 -4.68 -11.09
CA ASP A 160 55.03 -3.52 -10.26
C ASP A 160 56.17 -3.17 -9.29
N ILE A 161 57.12 -4.09 -9.05
CA ILE A 161 58.25 -3.87 -8.14
C ILE A 161 59.32 -2.99 -8.81
N CYS A 162 59.65 -3.25 -10.07
CA CYS A 162 60.65 -2.47 -10.82
C CYS A 162 60.07 -1.58 -11.93
N GLU A 163 58.74 -1.51 -12.01
CA GLU A 163 57.98 -0.72 -12.97
C GLU A 163 58.36 -0.98 -14.45
N ALA A 164 58.78 -2.22 -14.76
CA ALA A 164 59.24 -2.60 -16.08
C ALA A 164 58.43 -3.75 -16.69
N PHE A 165 58.24 -3.69 -18.01
CA PHE A 165 57.67 -4.79 -18.78
C PHE A 165 58.70 -5.88 -19.08
N GLY A 166 58.29 -7.16 -19.05
CA GLY A 166 59.11 -8.30 -19.47
C GLY A 166 59.09 -9.50 -18.53
N HIS A 167 58.62 -9.32 -17.29
CA HIS A 167 58.35 -10.39 -16.33
C HIS A 167 57.17 -9.98 -15.45
N ALA A 168 56.52 -10.95 -14.80
CA ALA A 168 55.48 -10.66 -13.82
C ALA A 168 56.12 -10.32 -12.46
N THR A 169 55.42 -9.53 -11.66
CA THR A 169 55.82 -9.15 -10.28
C THR A 169 56.29 -10.36 -9.44
N GLU A 170 55.64 -11.52 -9.60
CA GLU A 170 55.93 -12.76 -8.87
C GLU A 170 57.30 -13.40 -9.20
N SER A 171 57.84 -13.05 -10.36
CA SER A 171 59.12 -13.55 -10.89
C SER A 171 60.24 -12.52 -10.81
N CYS A 172 60.00 -11.41 -10.11
CA CYS A 172 60.97 -10.34 -9.95
C CYS A 172 62.08 -10.75 -8.98
N ASN A 173 63.33 -10.62 -9.42
CA ASN A 173 64.49 -10.80 -8.58
C ASN A 173 65.01 -9.43 -8.12
N ASP A 174 64.37 -8.89 -7.09
CA ASP A 174 64.60 -7.53 -6.56
C ASP A 174 65.92 -7.39 -5.78
N ASP A 175 66.73 -8.46 -5.68
CA ASP A 175 67.99 -8.50 -4.94
C ASP A 175 69.18 -7.85 -5.70
N GLN A 176 68.93 -6.94 -6.64
CA GLN A 176 69.97 -6.13 -7.28
C GLN A 176 69.90 -4.67 -6.85
N THR A 177 70.24 -4.41 -5.59
CA THR A 177 70.70 -3.08 -5.16
C THR A 177 72.04 -2.75 -5.83
N PHE A 178 72.06 -1.68 -6.62
CA PHE A 178 73.26 -0.86 -6.86
C PHE A 178 73.07 0.49 -6.19
#